data_AF-A0A558F909-F1
#
_entry.id   AF-A0A558F909-F1
#
_cell.length_a   1.000
_cell.length_b   1.000
_cell.length_c   1.000
_cell.angle_alpha   90.00
_cell.angle_beta   90.00
_cell.angle_gamma   90.00
#
_symmetry.space_group_name_H-M   'P 1'
#
loop_
_entity.id
_entity.type
_entity.pdbx_description
1 polymer ?
#
loop_
_entity_poly.entity_id
_entity_poly.type
_entity_poly.pdbx_seq_one_letter_code
_entity_poly.pdbx_strand_id
1 'polypeptide(L)'
;MSLLKIASVACIALTLGACQSLFQPSYRAQVTSTRDASEQVKPGCDGPDCPLVNIDTVHFPTEPQLDRTVEQRLLQMTRTSPGAALPASLNAYREQFLRESGDRNSVYLQAKVREQHDGLVIIEVSSYLDTGAANGTPGRGFINYSRQQQKELSLSDMLLPGQEVAFWKTAQVAHNSWLINSQLDRDPDFVKSWPFQKTPNVALTSAGVVLKYNVATIAPYSSGLIEMTIPYARLKGQIKPELVPERS
;
A
#
# COMPACT_ATOMS: atom_id res chain seq x y z
N MET A 1 -37.74 -18.84 -47.08
CA MET A 1 -37.41 -18.47 -45.69
C MET A 1 -37.16 -16.97 -45.65
N SER A 2 -38.10 -16.22 -45.06
CA SER A 2 -38.24 -14.78 -45.30
C SER A 2 -37.15 -13.96 -44.59
N LEU A 3 -36.48 -13.11 -45.37
CA LEU A 3 -35.52 -12.07 -44.97
C LEU A 3 -36.01 -11.19 -43.81
N LEU A 4 -37.33 -11.08 -43.62
CA LEU A 4 -37.97 -10.33 -42.54
C LEU A 4 -37.69 -10.92 -41.15
N LYS A 5 -37.46 -12.24 -41.02
CA LYS A 5 -37.16 -12.85 -39.71
C LYS A 5 -35.70 -12.60 -39.25
N ILE A 6 -34.77 -12.39 -40.18
CA ILE A 6 -33.35 -12.14 -39.85
C ILE A 6 -33.15 -10.69 -39.42
N ALA A 7 -33.84 -9.74 -40.05
CA ALA A 7 -33.76 -8.32 -39.69
C ALA A 7 -34.31 -8.02 -38.28
N SER A 8 -35.35 -8.77 -37.84
CA SER A 8 -35.99 -8.55 -36.55
C SER A 8 -35.15 -9.06 -35.36
N VAL A 9 -34.28 -10.04 -35.56
CA VAL A 9 -33.37 -10.56 -34.51
C VAL A 9 -32.15 -9.64 -34.35
N ALA A 10 -31.66 -9.05 -35.45
CA ALA A 10 -30.53 -8.12 -35.42
C ALA A 10 -30.84 -6.81 -34.68
N CYS A 11 -32.06 -6.28 -34.79
CA CYS A 11 -32.45 -5.04 -34.10
C CYS A 11 -32.54 -5.20 -32.57
N ILE A 12 -32.98 -6.37 -32.08
CA ILE A 12 -33.09 -6.63 -30.64
C ILE A 12 -31.70 -6.77 -29.99
N ALA A 13 -30.74 -7.41 -30.69
CA ALA A 13 -29.36 -7.53 -30.21
C ALA A 13 -28.63 -6.17 -30.13
N LEU A 14 -28.90 -5.26 -31.07
CA LEU A 14 -28.32 -3.90 -31.07
C LEU A 14 -28.86 -3.03 -29.93
N THR A 15 -30.12 -3.21 -29.53
CA THR A 15 -30.69 -2.46 -28.39
C THR A 15 -30.21 -2.98 -27.03
N LEU A 16 -29.84 -4.26 -26.91
CA LEU A 16 -29.35 -4.84 -25.66
C LEU A 16 -27.87 -4.49 -25.38
N GLY A 17 -27.06 -4.25 -26.40
CA GLY A 17 -25.66 -3.82 -26.24
C GLY A 17 -25.51 -2.38 -25.74
N ALA A 18 -26.46 -1.50 -26.06
CA ALA A 18 -26.42 -0.08 -25.70
C ALA A 18 -26.70 0.18 -24.21
N CYS A 19 -27.41 -0.72 -23.51
CA CYS A 19 -27.63 -0.58 -22.08
C CYS A 19 -26.38 -0.94 -21.26
N GLN A 20 -25.48 -1.80 -21.74
CA GLN A 20 -24.32 -2.22 -20.97
C GLN A 20 -23.26 -1.12 -20.79
N SER A 21 -23.19 -0.13 -21.69
CA SER A 21 -22.25 1.00 -21.55
C SER A 21 -22.70 2.04 -20.51
N LEU A 22 -24.00 2.12 -20.21
CA LEU A 22 -24.55 3.07 -19.23
C LEU A 22 -24.37 2.62 -17.77
N PHE A 23 -24.02 1.36 -17.53
CA PHE A 23 -23.85 0.79 -16.19
C PHE A 23 -22.40 0.48 -15.81
N GLN A 24 -21.40 0.91 -16.60
CA GLN A 24 -20.01 0.74 -16.20
C GLN A 24 -19.67 1.71 -15.05
N PRO A 25 -19.06 1.22 -13.94
CA PRO A 25 -18.63 2.08 -12.86
C PRO A 25 -17.71 3.17 -13.38
N SER A 26 -17.95 4.42 -12.98
CA SER A 26 -17.02 5.52 -13.27
C SER A 26 -15.76 5.33 -12.43
N TYR A 27 -14.73 4.71 -13.02
CA TYR A 27 -13.42 4.55 -12.39
C TYR A 27 -12.66 5.88 -12.23
N ARG A 28 -13.18 6.96 -12.84
CA ARG A 28 -12.72 8.34 -12.60
C ARG A 28 -13.28 8.94 -11.31
N ALA A 29 -14.44 8.49 -10.85
CA ALA A 29 -14.99 8.95 -9.58
C ALA A 29 -14.21 8.34 -8.42
N GLN A 30 -13.80 9.18 -7.47
CA GLN A 30 -13.12 8.73 -6.26
C GLN A 30 -14.08 7.95 -5.35
N VAL A 31 -13.56 6.92 -4.71
CA VAL A 31 -14.25 6.18 -3.65
C VAL A 31 -14.33 7.06 -2.43
N THR A 32 -15.51 7.11 -1.82
CA THR A 32 -15.71 7.80 -0.54
C THR A 32 -15.15 6.94 0.59
N SER A 33 -14.39 7.56 1.49
CA SER A 33 -13.83 6.92 2.67
C SER A 33 -14.21 7.67 3.96
N THR A 34 -14.46 6.93 5.03
CA THR A 34 -14.70 7.47 6.37
C THR A 34 -13.56 7.10 7.29
N ARG A 35 -12.98 8.08 7.99
CA ARG A 35 -11.93 7.85 8.99
C ARG A 35 -12.54 7.29 10.28
N ASP A 36 -11.87 6.30 10.87
CA ASP A 36 -12.20 5.69 12.15
C ASP A 36 -10.94 5.62 13.00
N ALA A 37 -10.90 6.41 14.07
CA ALA A 37 -9.74 6.54 14.93
C ALA A 37 -10.12 6.32 16.39
N SER A 38 -9.34 5.50 17.07
CA SER A 38 -9.52 5.18 18.48
C SER A 38 -8.19 4.94 19.18
N GLU A 39 -8.15 5.34 20.44
CA GLU A 39 -7.01 5.15 21.32
C GLU A 39 -7.52 4.52 22.62
N GLN A 40 -6.81 3.51 23.11
CA GLN A 40 -7.13 2.86 24.37
C GLN A 40 -5.87 2.62 25.18
N VAL A 41 -5.95 2.98 26.46
CA VAL A 41 -4.93 2.71 27.47
C VAL A 41 -5.33 1.45 28.26
N LYS A 42 -4.35 0.71 28.78
CA LYS A 42 -4.58 -0.49 29.58
C LYS A 42 -5.54 -0.20 30.75
N PRO A 43 -6.67 -0.91 30.86
CA PRO A 43 -7.61 -0.71 31.96
C PRO A 43 -6.96 -0.95 33.32
N GLY A 44 -7.23 -0.07 34.28
CA GLY A 44 -6.66 -0.14 35.64
C GLY A 44 -5.19 0.28 35.75
N CYS A 45 -4.63 0.89 34.70
CA CYS A 45 -3.33 1.54 34.75
C CYS A 45 -3.51 3.05 34.88
N ASP A 46 -2.86 3.64 35.89
CA ASP A 46 -2.85 5.08 36.13
C ASP A 46 -1.41 5.60 36.04
N GLY A 47 -1.09 6.36 34.99
CA GLY A 47 0.24 6.93 34.80
C GLY A 47 0.62 7.21 33.35
N PRO A 48 1.72 7.96 33.13
CA PRO A 48 2.20 8.31 31.79
C PRO A 48 2.80 7.12 31.04
N ASP A 49 3.18 6.06 31.77
CA ASP A 49 3.82 4.85 31.22
C ASP A 49 2.81 3.75 30.90
N CYS A 50 1.51 4.03 30.93
CA CYS A 50 0.51 3.00 30.72
C CYS A 50 0.50 2.46 29.28
N PRO A 51 0.36 1.14 29.09
CA PRO A 51 0.34 0.57 27.75
C PRO A 51 -0.80 1.13 26.92
N LEU A 52 -0.52 1.40 25.64
CA LEU A 52 -1.42 2.14 24.76
C LEU A 52 -1.54 1.49 23.38
N VAL A 53 -2.76 1.46 22.85
CA VAL A 53 -3.04 1.05 21.48
C VAL A 53 -3.80 2.18 20.77
N ASN A 54 -3.21 2.73 19.72
CA ASN A 54 -3.84 3.68 18.82
C ASN A 54 -4.08 3.02 17.46
N ILE A 55 -5.32 3.08 16.97
CA ILE A 55 -5.70 2.58 15.65
C ILE A 55 -6.44 3.69 14.91
N ASP A 56 -5.89 4.13 13.79
CA ASP A 56 -6.42 5.16 12.90
C ASP A 56 -6.59 4.59 11.49
N THR A 57 -7.76 4.07 11.19
CA THR A 57 -8.06 3.39 9.93
C THR A 57 -9.07 4.16 9.08
N VAL A 58 -9.31 3.65 7.87
CA VAL A 58 -10.30 4.15 6.93
C VAL A 58 -11.21 3.01 6.50
N HIS A 59 -12.49 3.34 6.34
CA HIS A 59 -13.53 2.43 5.81
C HIS A 59 -14.10 2.96 4.50
N PHE A 60 -14.53 2.08 3.62
CA PHE A 60 -14.97 2.30 2.26
C PHE A 60 -16.36 1.65 2.07
N PRO A 61 -17.46 2.36 2.40
CA PRO A 61 -18.81 1.78 2.38
C PRO A 61 -19.23 1.13 1.05
N THR A 62 -18.67 1.60 -0.06
CA THR A 62 -18.95 1.08 -1.41
C THR A 62 -17.93 0.06 -1.91
N GLU A 63 -16.85 -0.22 -1.16
CA GLU A 63 -15.76 -1.12 -1.55
C GLU A 63 -15.37 -2.04 -0.36
N PRO A 64 -16.28 -2.93 0.12
CA PRO A 64 -16.06 -3.74 1.33
C PRO A 64 -14.92 -4.77 1.21
N GLN A 65 -14.43 -5.03 0.00
CA GLN A 65 -13.22 -5.83 -0.20
C GLN A 65 -11.98 -5.05 0.21
N LEU A 66 -11.92 -3.75 -0.10
CA LEU A 66 -10.81 -2.88 0.30
C LEU A 66 -10.75 -2.73 1.82
N ASP A 67 -11.90 -2.60 2.51
CA ASP A 67 -11.96 -2.58 3.98
C ASP A 67 -11.27 -3.79 4.60
N ARG A 68 -11.60 -4.99 4.10
CA ARG A 68 -10.99 -6.24 4.56
C ARG A 68 -9.50 -6.29 4.26
N THR A 69 -9.08 -5.82 3.08
CA THR A 69 -7.66 -5.75 2.72
C THR A 69 -6.89 -4.79 3.64
N VAL A 70 -7.47 -3.63 3.97
CA VAL A 70 -6.87 -2.66 4.90
C VAL A 70 -6.69 -3.26 6.28
N GLU A 71 -7.74 -3.87 6.85
CA GLU A 71 -7.65 -4.52 8.17
C GLU A 71 -6.60 -5.65 8.17
N GLN A 72 -6.64 -6.54 7.17
CA GLN A 72 -5.69 -7.64 7.06
C GLN A 72 -4.25 -7.13 6.95
N ARG A 73 -4.01 -6.04 6.19
CA ARG A 73 -2.69 -5.45 6.06
C ARG A 73 -2.22 -4.82 7.36
N LEU A 74 -3.07 -4.10 8.09
CA LEU A 74 -2.71 -3.56 9.41
C LEU A 74 -2.37 -4.67 10.41
N LEU A 75 -3.13 -5.77 10.43
CA LEU A 75 -2.84 -6.95 11.24
C LEU A 75 -1.49 -7.59 10.86
N GLN A 76 -1.15 -7.67 9.58
CA GLN A 76 0.17 -8.15 9.15
C GLN A 76 1.32 -7.30 9.72
N MET A 77 1.10 -6.00 9.94
CA MET A 77 2.11 -5.09 10.52
C MET A 77 2.30 -5.27 12.03
N THR A 78 1.43 -6.03 12.71
CA THR A 78 1.59 -6.35 14.14
C THR A 78 2.46 -7.58 14.39
N ARG A 79 2.83 -8.31 13.33
CA ARG A 79 3.63 -9.53 13.44
C ARG A 79 5.07 -9.20 13.80
N THR A 80 5.50 -9.61 14.99
CA THR A 80 6.87 -9.42 15.49
C THR A 80 7.80 -10.61 15.23
N SER A 81 7.24 -11.79 14.90
CA SER A 81 8.00 -13.02 14.64
C SER A 81 7.54 -13.70 13.35
N PRO A 82 8.45 -14.27 12.53
CA PRO A 82 8.08 -15.00 11.31
C PRO A 82 7.08 -16.13 11.60
N GLY A 83 6.01 -16.19 10.80
CA GLY A 83 5.00 -17.24 10.93
C GLY A 83 4.03 -17.13 12.10
N ALA A 84 4.15 -16.10 12.97
CA ALA A 84 3.18 -15.90 14.04
C ALA A 84 1.76 -15.68 13.47
N ALA A 85 0.79 -16.33 14.11
CA ALA A 85 -0.62 -16.21 13.77
C ALA A 85 -1.07 -14.75 13.90
N LEU A 86 -1.91 -14.30 12.97
CA LEU A 86 -2.50 -12.97 13.07
C LEU A 86 -3.74 -13.03 13.97
N PRO A 87 -3.99 -11.99 14.78
CA PRO A 87 -5.25 -11.83 15.49
C PRO A 87 -6.43 -11.83 14.52
N ALA A 88 -7.62 -12.20 15.00
CA ALA A 88 -8.82 -12.29 14.17
C ALA A 88 -9.34 -10.93 13.67
N SER A 89 -9.04 -9.85 14.40
CA SER A 89 -9.43 -8.46 14.07
C SER A 89 -8.51 -7.47 14.78
N LEU A 90 -8.58 -6.19 14.38
CA LEU A 90 -7.84 -5.12 15.06
C LEU A 90 -8.26 -4.94 16.53
N ASN A 91 -9.54 -5.19 16.85
CA ASN A 91 -10.02 -5.16 18.24
C ASN A 91 -9.46 -6.35 19.04
N ALA A 92 -9.43 -7.55 18.47
CA ALA A 92 -8.83 -8.71 19.12
C ALA A 92 -7.33 -8.49 19.40
N TYR A 93 -6.62 -7.88 18.44
CA TYR A 93 -5.23 -7.47 18.64
C TYR A 93 -5.09 -6.46 19.78
N ARG A 94 -5.92 -5.41 19.79
CA ARG A 94 -5.90 -4.38 20.84
C ARG A 94 -6.06 -4.97 22.23
N GLU A 95 -7.09 -5.78 22.41
CA GLU A 95 -7.36 -6.43 23.70
C GLU A 95 -6.19 -7.33 24.12
N GLN A 96 -5.62 -8.10 23.18
CA GLN A 96 -4.45 -8.92 23.45
C GLN A 96 -3.25 -8.08 23.88
N PHE A 97 -2.91 -7.04 23.11
CA PHE A 97 -1.76 -6.17 23.40
C PHE A 97 -1.89 -5.50 24.76
N LEU A 98 -3.06 -4.94 25.09
CA LEU A 98 -3.29 -4.26 26.37
C LEU A 98 -3.23 -5.23 27.57
N ARG A 99 -3.69 -6.48 27.41
CA ARG A 99 -3.56 -7.48 28.47
C ARG A 99 -2.11 -7.88 28.71
N GLU A 100 -1.37 -8.16 27.64
CA GLU A 100 -0.05 -8.81 27.68
C GLU A 100 1.12 -7.83 27.86
N SER A 101 0.95 -6.58 27.47
CA SER A 101 2.04 -5.60 27.51
C SER A 101 2.35 -5.09 28.92
N GLY A 102 3.63 -4.95 29.20
CA GLY A 102 4.15 -4.21 30.36
C GLY A 102 4.24 -2.71 30.09
N ASP A 103 4.55 -1.94 31.12
CA ASP A 103 4.64 -0.48 31.08
C ASP A 103 5.54 0.03 29.95
N ARG A 104 5.22 1.22 29.44
CA ARG A 104 5.86 1.94 28.33
C ARG A 104 5.70 1.31 26.95
N ASN A 105 5.03 0.17 26.84
CA ASN A 105 4.72 -0.41 25.55
C ASN A 105 3.58 0.34 24.87
N SER A 106 3.75 0.72 23.61
CA SER A 106 2.67 1.29 22.82
C SER A 106 2.70 0.80 21.39
N VAL A 107 1.53 0.73 20.77
CA VAL A 107 1.42 0.42 19.35
C VAL A 107 0.48 1.40 18.66
N TYR A 108 0.93 1.87 17.51
CA TYR A 108 0.18 2.73 16.62
C TYR A 108 0.01 2.01 15.30
N LEU A 109 -1.22 1.90 14.81
CA LEU A 109 -1.57 1.35 13.50
C LEU A 109 -2.35 2.40 12.74
N GLN A 110 -1.93 2.72 11.53
CA GLN A 110 -2.60 3.71 10.70
C GLN A 110 -2.76 3.25 9.26
N ALA A 111 -3.94 3.45 8.68
CA ALA A 111 -4.19 3.36 7.25
C ALA A 111 -4.77 4.69 6.76
N LYS A 112 -4.26 5.19 5.63
CA LYS A 112 -4.79 6.39 4.98
C LYS A 112 -4.86 6.22 3.48
N VAL A 113 -5.87 6.82 2.85
CA VAL A 113 -5.88 7.00 1.40
C VAL A 113 -4.77 7.98 1.04
N ARG A 114 -3.73 7.48 0.38
CA ARG A 114 -2.65 8.30 -0.13
C ARG A 114 -3.07 8.98 -1.43
N GLU A 115 -3.72 8.23 -2.31
CA GLU A 115 -4.11 8.71 -3.63
C GLU A 115 -5.24 7.88 -4.24
N GLN A 116 -6.00 8.49 -5.15
CA GLN A 116 -6.97 7.81 -6.01
C GLN A 116 -6.89 8.36 -7.43
N HIS A 117 -6.69 7.51 -8.42
CA HIS A 117 -6.65 7.88 -9.83
C HIS A 117 -6.91 6.65 -10.71
N ASP A 118 -7.50 6.84 -11.90
CA ASP A 118 -7.63 5.81 -12.94
C ASP A 118 -8.17 4.43 -12.45
N GLY A 119 -9.10 4.45 -11.49
CA GLY A 119 -9.65 3.22 -10.90
C GLY A 119 -8.76 2.53 -9.87
N LEU A 120 -7.62 3.11 -9.52
CA LEU A 120 -6.75 2.69 -8.42
C LEU A 120 -7.03 3.48 -7.14
N VAL A 121 -6.99 2.79 -6.01
CA VAL A 121 -6.97 3.37 -4.66
C VAL A 121 -5.66 2.95 -3.99
N ILE A 122 -4.80 3.93 -3.71
CA ILE A 122 -3.50 3.71 -3.09
C ILE A 122 -3.64 4.01 -1.61
N ILE A 123 -3.50 2.98 -0.77
CA ILE A 123 -3.52 3.12 0.69
C ILE A 123 -2.08 3.05 1.20
N GLU A 124 -1.69 4.01 2.02
CA GLU A 124 -0.46 3.92 2.80
C GLU A 124 -0.81 3.40 4.20
N VAL A 125 -0.14 2.31 4.59
CA VAL A 125 -0.26 1.73 5.93
C VAL A 125 1.02 1.97 6.71
N SER A 126 0.86 2.25 8.00
CA SER A 126 1.95 2.57 8.91
C SER A 126 1.73 1.85 10.23
N SER A 127 2.84 1.40 10.83
CA SER A 127 2.87 0.98 12.23
C SER A 127 4.01 1.66 12.97
N TYR A 128 3.87 1.75 14.28
CA TYR A 128 4.96 2.04 15.20
C TYR A 128 4.75 1.20 16.45
N LEU A 129 5.72 0.34 16.75
CA LEU A 129 5.73 -0.47 17.96
C LEU A 129 6.82 0.04 18.89
N ASP A 130 6.43 0.53 20.06
CA ASP A 130 7.33 0.83 21.18
C ASP A 130 7.26 -0.31 22.18
N THR A 131 8.42 -0.86 22.53
CA THR A 131 8.57 -1.91 23.55
C THR A 131 9.44 -1.46 24.72
N GLY A 132 9.56 -0.14 24.93
CA GLY A 132 10.44 0.46 25.93
C GLY A 132 11.93 0.42 25.57
N ALA A 133 12.25 0.10 24.31
CA ALA A 133 13.63 0.13 23.80
C ALA A 133 14.09 1.56 23.48
N ALA A 134 15.37 1.74 23.12
CA ALA A 134 15.91 3.06 22.79
C ALA A 134 15.19 3.76 21.62
N ASN A 135 14.72 2.97 20.65
CA ASN A 135 13.91 3.43 19.53
C ASN A 135 12.76 2.44 19.32
N GLY A 136 11.58 2.94 18.96
CA GLY A 136 10.51 2.07 18.48
C GLY A 136 10.75 1.57 17.05
N THR A 137 9.92 0.62 16.63
CA THR A 137 10.03 -0.06 15.34
C THR A 137 8.94 0.47 14.39
N PRO A 138 9.26 1.40 13.48
CA PRO A 138 8.31 1.85 12.48
C PRO A 138 8.17 0.81 11.35
N GLY A 139 6.94 0.48 10.98
CA GLY A 139 6.62 -0.28 9.77
C GLY A 139 5.92 0.60 8.73
N ARG A 140 6.18 0.36 7.45
CA ARG A 140 5.45 0.96 6.33
C ARG A 140 5.06 -0.09 5.31
N GLY A 141 3.98 0.20 4.59
CA GLY A 141 3.52 -0.58 3.47
C GLY A 141 2.54 0.18 2.58
N PHE A 142 2.25 -0.39 1.42
CA PHE A 142 1.25 0.13 0.49
C PHE A 142 0.27 -0.96 0.08
N ILE A 143 -0.97 -0.56 -0.16
CA ILE A 143 -1.97 -1.38 -0.85
C ILE A 143 -2.26 -0.66 -2.17
N ASN A 144 -2.06 -1.36 -3.29
CA ASN A 144 -2.41 -0.87 -4.62
C ASN A 144 -3.71 -1.54 -5.03
N TYR A 145 -4.86 -0.96 -4.69
CA TYR A 145 -6.13 -1.60 -4.95
C TYR A 145 -6.70 -1.22 -6.31
N SER A 146 -6.92 -2.19 -7.18
CA SER A 146 -7.65 -2.01 -8.43
C SER A 146 -9.14 -2.20 -8.18
N ARG A 147 -9.93 -1.15 -8.37
CA ARG A 147 -11.39 -1.22 -8.28
C ARG A 147 -11.99 -2.03 -9.42
N GLN A 148 -11.36 -2.01 -10.59
CA GLN A 148 -11.80 -2.79 -11.75
C GLN A 148 -11.62 -4.29 -11.52
N GLN A 149 -10.49 -4.70 -10.94
CA GLN A 149 -10.20 -6.10 -10.63
C GLN A 149 -10.72 -6.53 -9.25
N GLN A 150 -11.19 -5.58 -8.44
CA GLN A 150 -11.57 -5.78 -7.04
C GLN A 150 -10.47 -6.49 -6.23
N LYS A 151 -9.21 -6.09 -6.44
CA LYS A 151 -8.03 -6.82 -5.98
C LYS A 151 -6.90 -5.89 -5.58
N GLU A 152 -6.16 -6.26 -4.53
CA GLU A 152 -4.81 -5.73 -4.31
C GLU A 152 -3.83 -6.24 -5.38
N LEU A 153 -3.16 -5.32 -6.07
CA LEU A 153 -2.11 -5.62 -7.03
C LEU A 153 -0.79 -5.86 -6.30
N SER A 154 -0.22 -7.05 -6.49
CA SER A 154 1.17 -7.34 -6.15
C SER A 154 2.13 -6.80 -7.22
N LEU A 155 3.43 -6.76 -6.95
CA LEU A 155 4.41 -6.32 -7.95
C LEU A 155 4.31 -7.12 -9.26
N SER A 156 4.10 -8.43 -9.19
CA SER A 156 3.93 -9.26 -10.39
C SER A 156 2.63 -8.97 -11.15
N ASP A 157 1.58 -8.52 -10.46
CA ASP A 157 0.36 -8.04 -11.12
C ASP A 157 0.59 -6.72 -11.86
N MET A 158 1.52 -5.88 -11.39
CA MET A 158 1.83 -4.58 -11.98
C MET A 158 2.73 -4.68 -13.23
N LEU A 159 3.61 -5.67 -13.26
CA LEU A 159 4.65 -5.79 -14.27
C LEU A 159 4.19 -6.57 -15.50
N LEU A 160 4.77 -6.23 -16.64
CA LEU A 160 4.73 -7.10 -17.82
C LEU A 160 5.49 -8.41 -17.53
N PRO A 161 5.09 -9.55 -18.11
CA PRO A 161 5.75 -10.83 -17.88
C PRO A 161 7.26 -10.78 -18.17
N GLY A 162 8.07 -11.27 -17.22
CA GLY A 162 9.53 -11.29 -17.34
C GLY A 162 10.25 -9.98 -17.00
N GLN A 163 9.53 -8.90 -16.71
CA GLN A 163 10.13 -7.57 -16.55
C GLN A 163 10.61 -7.24 -15.13
N GLU A 164 10.48 -8.15 -14.16
CA GLU A 164 10.90 -7.89 -12.78
C GLU A 164 12.40 -7.54 -12.66
N VAL A 165 13.27 -8.22 -13.41
CA VAL A 165 14.70 -7.90 -13.41
C VAL A 165 14.97 -6.50 -13.98
N ALA A 166 14.25 -6.12 -15.04
CA ALA A 166 14.37 -4.79 -15.63
C ALA A 166 13.85 -3.68 -14.69
N PHE A 167 12.74 -3.96 -13.99
CA PHE A 167 12.19 -3.10 -12.96
C PHE A 167 13.20 -2.81 -11.85
N TRP A 168 13.80 -3.85 -11.27
CA TRP A 168 14.75 -3.65 -10.18
C TRP A 168 16.08 -3.03 -10.63
N LYS A 169 16.52 -3.22 -11.88
CA LYS A 169 17.64 -2.45 -12.45
C LYS A 169 17.31 -0.97 -12.56
N THR A 170 16.09 -0.63 -12.97
CA THR A 170 15.63 0.77 -13.02
C THR A 170 15.54 1.37 -11.61
N ALA A 171 15.06 0.61 -10.63
CA ALA A 171 15.06 0.98 -9.22
C ALA A 171 16.46 1.22 -8.66
N GLN A 172 17.44 0.41 -9.05
CA GLN A 172 18.84 0.62 -8.65
C GLN A 172 19.41 1.93 -9.22
N VAL A 173 19.01 2.34 -10.42
CA VAL A 173 19.39 3.67 -10.96
C VAL A 173 18.75 4.80 -10.15
N ALA A 174 17.50 4.63 -9.70
CA ALA A 174 16.85 5.59 -8.81
C ALA A 174 17.56 5.68 -7.46
N HIS A 175 18.02 4.56 -6.91
CA HIS A 175 18.86 4.51 -5.70
C HIS A 175 20.17 5.28 -5.86
N ASN A 176 20.88 5.08 -6.99
CA ASN A 176 22.10 5.83 -7.26
C ASN A 176 21.82 7.35 -7.36
N SER A 177 20.68 7.72 -7.95
CA SER A 177 20.27 9.13 -8.02
C SER A 177 19.96 9.69 -6.63
N TRP A 178 19.34 8.90 -5.75
CA TRP A 178 19.10 9.26 -4.36
C TRP A 178 20.41 9.46 -3.57
N LEU A 179 21.40 8.57 -3.74
CA LEU A 179 22.72 8.72 -3.13
C LEU A 179 23.40 10.03 -3.55
N ILE A 180 23.39 10.35 -4.85
CA ILE A 180 23.97 11.58 -5.39
C ILE A 180 23.26 12.82 -4.83
N ASN A 181 21.92 12.82 -4.84
CA ASN A 181 21.14 13.96 -4.35
C ASN A 181 21.28 14.16 -2.84
N SER A 182 21.54 13.08 -2.09
CA SER A 182 21.80 13.12 -0.66
C SER A 182 23.28 13.38 -0.32
N GLN A 183 24.14 13.54 -1.32
CA GLN A 183 25.60 13.71 -1.20
C GLN A 183 26.31 12.55 -0.48
N LEU A 184 25.71 11.36 -0.51
CA LEU A 184 26.20 10.13 0.10
C LEU A 184 27.00 9.27 -0.90
N ASP A 185 26.95 9.61 -2.18
CA ASP A 185 27.66 8.91 -3.26
C ASP A 185 29.20 8.97 -3.13
N ARG A 186 29.70 10.00 -2.43
CA ARG A 186 31.13 10.24 -2.23
C ARG A 186 31.71 9.57 -0.98
N ASP A 187 30.86 8.96 -0.15
CA ASP A 187 31.27 8.21 1.02
C ASP A 187 31.33 6.71 0.67
N PRO A 188 32.53 6.16 0.38
CA PRO A 188 32.65 4.77 -0.04
C PRO A 188 32.26 3.78 1.07
N ASP A 189 32.42 4.15 2.34
CA ASP A 189 32.03 3.32 3.47
C ASP A 189 30.51 3.28 3.58
N PHE A 190 29.83 4.42 3.40
CA PHE A 190 28.36 4.46 3.34
C PHE A 190 27.82 3.58 2.21
N VAL A 191 28.32 3.76 0.97
CA VAL A 191 27.86 3.00 -0.20
C VAL A 191 28.08 1.51 -0.03
N LYS A 192 29.19 1.12 0.60
CA LYS A 192 29.51 -0.29 0.90
C LYS A 192 28.61 -0.86 1.99
N SER A 193 28.34 -0.09 3.05
CA SER A 193 27.49 -0.53 4.18
C SER A 193 26.01 -0.57 3.83
N TRP A 194 25.57 0.25 2.88
CA TRP A 194 24.16 0.42 2.52
C TRP A 194 23.94 0.21 1.02
N PRO A 195 24.16 -1.01 0.50
CA PRO A 195 23.91 -1.31 -0.89
C PRO A 195 22.41 -1.25 -1.20
N PHE A 196 22.10 -1.11 -2.49
CA PHE A 196 20.73 -1.22 -2.98
C PHE A 196 20.08 -2.53 -2.53
N GLN A 197 18.86 -2.43 -2.01
CA GLN A 197 17.99 -3.57 -1.70
C GLN A 197 16.66 -3.43 -2.42
N LYS A 198 15.99 -4.57 -2.69
CA LYS A 198 14.59 -4.56 -3.12
C LYS A 198 13.68 -4.25 -1.93
N THR A 199 12.50 -3.69 -2.20
CA THR A 199 11.50 -3.43 -1.16
C THR A 199 10.15 -4.03 -1.54
N PRO A 200 9.37 -4.60 -0.60
CA PRO A 200 7.98 -4.97 -0.86
C PRO A 200 7.05 -3.75 -0.99
N ASN A 201 7.49 -2.56 -0.57
CA ASN A 201 6.66 -1.36 -0.50
C ASN A 201 6.72 -0.58 -1.81
N VAL A 202 5.97 -1.05 -2.80
CA VAL A 202 5.84 -0.43 -4.12
C VAL A 202 4.45 0.20 -4.24
N ALA A 203 4.35 1.45 -4.70
CA ALA A 203 3.07 2.10 -4.97
C ALA A 203 2.99 2.67 -6.39
N LEU A 204 1.87 2.43 -7.07
CA LEU A 204 1.52 3.02 -8.37
C LEU A 204 0.85 4.38 -8.13
N THR A 205 1.62 5.43 -7.88
CA THR A 205 1.06 6.79 -7.76
C THR A 205 0.89 7.40 -9.16
N SER A 206 0.14 8.50 -9.28
CA SER A 206 0.01 9.18 -10.58
C SER A 206 1.32 9.79 -11.08
N ALA A 207 2.22 10.17 -10.18
CA ALA A 207 3.50 10.79 -10.52
C ALA A 207 4.58 9.78 -10.95
N GLY A 208 4.44 8.50 -10.59
CA GLY A 208 5.43 7.47 -10.87
C GLY A 208 5.24 6.25 -9.97
N VAL A 209 6.15 5.29 -10.10
CA VAL A 209 6.19 4.17 -9.16
C VAL A 209 7.04 4.56 -7.97
N VAL A 210 6.43 4.61 -6.79
CA VAL A 210 7.10 4.91 -5.52
C VAL A 210 7.65 3.64 -4.90
N LEU A 211 8.90 3.68 -4.48
CA LEU A 211 9.56 2.67 -3.65
C LEU A 211 9.83 3.27 -2.28
N LYS A 212 9.32 2.62 -1.23
CA LYS A 212 9.53 3.07 0.16
C LYS A 212 10.34 2.05 0.94
N TYR A 213 11.30 2.54 1.73
CA TYR A 213 12.21 1.72 2.50
C TYR A 213 11.98 1.97 3.98
N ASN A 214 11.92 0.88 4.74
CA ASN A 214 11.90 0.96 6.19
C ASN A 214 13.26 1.48 6.69
N VAL A 215 13.29 1.94 7.95
CA VAL A 215 14.52 2.32 8.63
C VAL A 215 15.54 1.18 8.60
N ALA A 216 16.84 1.50 8.62
CA ALA A 216 17.92 0.52 8.66
C ALA A 216 17.91 -0.51 7.50
N THR A 217 17.31 -0.16 6.34
CA THR A 217 17.30 -1.05 5.16
C THR A 217 18.40 -0.65 4.15
N ILE A 218 18.37 0.59 3.67
CA ILE A 218 19.34 1.14 2.70
C ILE A 218 20.03 2.40 3.23
N ALA A 219 19.88 2.68 4.53
CA ALA A 219 20.54 3.76 5.25
C ALA A 219 20.37 3.54 6.77
N PRO A 220 21.17 4.19 7.63
CA PRO A 220 21.03 4.12 9.08
C PRO A 220 19.64 4.56 9.57
N TYR A 221 19.24 4.11 10.77
CA TYR A 221 17.95 4.48 11.38
C TYR A 221 17.72 6.00 11.43
N SER A 222 18.78 6.79 11.66
CA SER A 222 18.73 8.26 11.72
C SER A 222 18.34 8.92 10.39
N SER A 223 18.48 8.23 9.26
CA SER A 223 18.01 8.72 7.96
C SER A 223 16.49 8.58 7.79
N GLY A 224 15.83 7.92 8.74
CA GLY A 224 14.39 7.70 8.69
C GLY A 224 13.97 6.79 7.55
N LEU A 225 12.75 7.01 7.07
CA LEU A 225 12.16 6.25 5.96
C LEU A 225 12.55 6.92 4.64
N ILE A 226 13.07 6.13 3.71
CA ILE A 226 13.48 6.63 2.39
C ILE A 226 12.38 6.35 1.38
N GLU A 227 12.03 7.34 0.59
CA GLU A 227 11.04 7.24 -0.48
C GLU A 227 11.68 7.69 -1.79
N MET A 228 11.60 6.85 -2.83
CA MET A 228 12.12 7.13 -4.16
C MET A 228 10.99 7.01 -5.17
N THR A 229 10.89 7.96 -6.10
CA THR A 229 9.90 7.92 -7.19
C THR A 229 10.61 7.60 -8.50
N ILE A 230 10.12 6.59 -9.22
CA ILE A 230 10.57 6.23 -10.56
C ILE A 230 9.52 6.73 -11.56
N PRO A 231 9.84 7.72 -12.40
CA PRO A 231 8.90 8.21 -13.41
C PRO A 231 8.48 7.11 -14.38
N TYR A 232 7.21 7.06 -14.79
CA TYR A 232 6.71 6.06 -15.74
C TYR A 232 7.48 6.05 -17.07
N ALA A 233 7.99 7.21 -17.52
CA ALA A 233 8.86 7.31 -18.68
C ALA A 233 10.11 6.41 -18.61
N ARG A 234 10.61 6.12 -17.40
CA ARG A 234 11.75 5.21 -17.17
C ARG A 234 11.35 3.74 -17.05
N LEU A 235 10.05 3.47 -16.93
CA LEU A 235 9.45 2.14 -16.76
C LEU A 235 8.71 1.67 -18.01
N LYS A 236 8.92 2.33 -19.15
CA LYS A 236 8.31 1.96 -20.42
C LYS A 236 8.63 0.51 -20.78
N GLY A 237 7.60 -0.28 -21.05
CA GLY A 237 7.73 -1.70 -21.34
C GLY A 237 8.06 -2.57 -20.12
N GLN A 238 7.95 -2.04 -18.89
CA GLN A 238 8.12 -2.79 -17.65
C GLN A 238 6.80 -2.90 -16.87
N ILE A 239 6.05 -1.80 -16.78
CA ILE A 239 4.70 -1.75 -16.16
C ILE A 239 3.64 -2.06 -17.23
N LYS A 240 2.58 -2.75 -16.84
CA LYS A 240 1.43 -3.01 -17.71
C LYS A 240 0.79 -1.68 -18.17
N PRO A 241 0.56 -1.47 -19.47
CA PRO A 241 0.09 -0.18 -19.99
C PRO A 241 -1.21 0.33 -19.35
N GLU A 242 -2.13 -0.57 -19.00
CA GLU A 242 -3.40 -0.25 -18.36
C GLU A 242 -3.27 0.26 -16.91
N LEU A 243 -2.07 0.14 -16.30
CA LEU A 243 -1.77 0.66 -14.97
C LEU A 243 -0.93 1.95 -14.99
N VAL A 244 -0.59 2.43 -16.19
CA VAL A 244 0.09 3.72 -16.37
C VAL A 244 -0.98 4.82 -16.41
N PRO A 245 -0.90 5.87 -15.57
CA PRO A 245 -1.88 6.95 -15.54
C PRO A 245 -2.07 7.62 -16.91
N GLU A 246 -3.30 8.02 -17.26
CA GLU A 246 -3.62 8.62 -18.58
C GLU A 246 -2.84 9.91 -18.89
N ARG A 247 -2.27 10.56 -17.87
CA ARG A 247 -1.57 11.85 -17.96
C ARG A 247 -0.03 11.73 -17.83
N SER A 248 0.51 10.51 -17.90
CA SER A 248 1.93 10.19 -17.68
C SER A 248 2.85 10.43 -18.88
#